data_AF-A0A2N5DTX9-F1
#
_entry.id   AF-A0A2N5DTX9-F1
#
_cell.length_a   1.000
_cell.length_b   1.000
_cell.length_c   1.000
_cell.angle_alpha   90.00
_cell.angle_beta   90.00
_cell.angle_gamma   90.00
#
_symmetry.space_group_name_H-M   'P 1'
#
loop_
_entity.id
_entity.type
_entity.pdbx_description
1 polymer ?
#
loop_
_entity_poly.entity_id
_entity_poly.type
_entity_poly.pdbx_seq_one_letter_code
_entity_poly.pdbx_strand_id
1 'polypeptide(L)'
;MKRINRGAMTPLLFARRSLFAVLLATGLAGCSFHTEPPTFTASGYIADQGINRLWRQDDDQNHPQTLINVYSPYRGKQTVITRYEYQDNHLSQIRETRDGPDAETVQLRLDQQGDVSFMQRQHASGREKLSADDIERYKYQARAVLELSETLRAGQVTLMQGRWNQGVITACNGETVSPRFGAYSQVWLAKRASRANDRLGLAWLSAPEGTELLLVANEDFCRWEPKPGNL
;
A
#
# COMPACT_ATOMS: atom_id res chain seq x y z
N MET A 1 46.33 -47.36 62.21
CA MET A 1 45.15 -46.60 62.70
C MET A 1 44.97 -45.33 61.87
N LYS A 2 43.92 -45.22 61.06
CA LYS A 2 43.00 -44.06 61.03
C LYS A 2 41.84 -44.31 60.05
N ARG A 3 40.71 -43.72 60.40
CA ARG A 3 39.31 -44.03 60.07
C ARG A 3 38.87 -43.77 58.61
N ILE A 4 37.81 -44.51 58.29
CA ILE A 4 36.80 -44.39 57.23
C ILE A 4 36.34 -42.93 57.00
N ASN A 5 36.01 -42.57 55.74
CA ASN A 5 34.89 -41.66 55.51
C ASN A 5 34.05 -42.05 54.29
N ARG A 6 32.74 -42.19 54.52
CA ARG A 6 31.68 -42.48 53.54
C ARG A 6 31.34 -41.18 52.81
N GLY A 7 31.39 -41.18 51.47
CA GLY A 7 30.87 -40.11 50.62
C GLY A 7 29.54 -40.53 49.99
N ALA A 8 28.52 -39.68 50.15
CA ALA A 8 27.12 -39.92 49.87
C ALA A 8 26.79 -40.22 48.39
N MET A 9 25.93 -41.21 48.14
CA MET A 9 25.23 -41.37 46.88
C MET A 9 24.06 -40.38 46.84
N THR A 10 24.26 -39.22 46.21
CA THR A 10 23.17 -38.29 45.84
C THR A 10 22.47 -38.81 44.56
N PRO A 11 21.13 -38.72 44.46
CA PRO A 11 20.39 -39.45 43.44
C PRO A 11 20.40 -38.69 42.11
N LEU A 12 20.98 -39.30 41.07
CA LEU A 12 21.01 -38.83 39.67
C LEU A 12 19.61 -38.56 39.06
N LEU A 13 18.54 -38.99 39.75
CA LEU A 13 17.15 -38.80 39.34
C LEU A 13 16.67 -37.35 39.45
N PHE A 14 17.23 -36.56 40.39
CA PHE A 14 16.80 -35.16 40.58
C PHE A 14 17.34 -34.26 39.46
N ALA A 15 18.60 -34.45 39.07
CA ALA A 15 19.24 -33.71 37.99
C ALA A 15 18.54 -33.94 36.63
N ARG A 16 18.09 -35.18 36.36
CA ARG A 16 17.43 -35.52 35.09
C ARG A 16 16.04 -34.90 34.95
N ARG A 17 15.29 -34.74 36.06
CA ARG A 17 13.97 -34.07 36.06
C ARG A 17 14.08 -32.56 35.87
N SER A 18 15.10 -31.92 36.44
CA SER A 18 15.36 -30.50 36.25
C SER A 18 15.74 -30.16 34.81
N LEU A 19 16.47 -31.02 34.12
CA LEU A 19 16.83 -30.84 32.70
C LEU A 19 15.61 -30.88 31.76
N PHE A 20 14.64 -31.77 32.01
CA PHE A 20 13.39 -31.81 31.22
C PHE A 20 12.50 -30.59 31.49
N ALA A 21 12.45 -30.09 32.73
CA ALA A 21 11.68 -28.89 33.06
C ALA A 21 12.26 -27.62 32.42
N VAL A 22 13.59 -27.50 32.34
CA VAL A 22 14.26 -26.37 31.67
C VAL A 22 14.05 -26.41 30.15
N LEU A 23 14.16 -27.59 29.53
CA LEU A 23 13.88 -27.78 28.09
C LEU A 23 12.43 -27.42 27.71
N LEU A 24 11.46 -27.74 28.59
CA LEU A 24 10.05 -27.38 28.38
C LEU A 24 9.80 -25.88 28.56
N ALA A 25 10.48 -25.24 29.51
CA ALA A 25 10.36 -23.80 29.75
C ALA A 25 11.01 -22.95 28.64
N THR A 26 12.06 -23.44 27.98
CA THR A 26 12.69 -22.77 26.83
C THR A 26 11.92 -22.94 25.52
N GLY A 27 10.96 -23.88 25.44
CA GLY A 27 10.17 -24.13 24.23
C GLY A 27 9.02 -23.13 23.98
N LEU A 28 8.68 -22.29 24.97
CA LEU A 28 7.51 -21.39 24.92
C LEU A 28 7.85 -19.92 24.67
N ALA A 29 9.13 -19.56 24.55
CA ALA A 29 9.55 -18.20 24.20
C ALA A 29 9.66 -18.02 22.67
N GLY A 30 8.62 -18.41 21.94
CA GLY A 30 8.44 -17.98 20.56
C GLY A 30 7.84 -16.58 20.56
N CYS A 31 8.65 -15.55 20.81
CA CYS A 31 8.24 -14.16 20.58
C CYS A 31 8.07 -13.98 19.07
N SER A 32 6.88 -14.27 18.55
CA SER A 32 6.45 -13.78 17.26
C SER A 32 6.41 -12.25 17.36
N PHE A 33 7.47 -11.58 16.90
CA PHE A 33 7.44 -10.16 16.63
C PHE A 33 6.49 -9.94 15.44
N HIS A 34 5.19 -9.91 15.70
CA HIS A 34 4.22 -9.39 14.74
C HIS A 34 4.11 -7.90 15.01
N THR A 35 4.76 -7.10 14.18
CA THR A 35 4.46 -5.67 14.09
C THR A 35 3.09 -5.57 13.42
N GLU A 36 2.11 -4.99 14.09
CA GLU A 36 0.83 -4.71 13.45
C GLU A 36 1.06 -3.84 12.21
N PRO A 37 0.43 -4.16 11.07
CA PRO A 37 0.55 -3.34 9.88
C PRO A 37 0.05 -1.92 10.18
N PRO A 38 0.64 -0.89 9.56
CA PRO A 38 0.17 0.46 9.76
C PRO A 38 -1.27 0.62 9.26
N THR A 39 -2.10 1.33 10.01
CA THR A 39 -3.50 1.61 9.66
C THR A 39 -3.62 2.50 8.43
N PHE A 40 -2.58 3.25 8.08
CA PHE A 40 -2.49 3.98 6.81
C PHE A 40 -1.33 3.44 5.98
N THR A 41 -1.60 3.12 4.72
CA THR A 41 -0.57 2.72 3.76
C THR A 41 -0.68 3.51 2.47
N ALA A 42 0.46 3.91 1.93
CA ALA A 42 0.61 4.39 0.57
C ALA A 42 1.46 3.35 -0.18
N SER A 43 0.95 2.81 -1.27
CA SER A 43 1.61 1.78 -2.09
C SER A 43 1.31 1.99 -3.57
N GLY A 44 1.73 1.05 -4.41
CA GLY A 44 1.44 1.15 -5.84
C GLY A 44 2.11 0.04 -6.62
N TYR A 45 1.84 0.02 -7.92
CA TYR A 45 2.38 -0.97 -8.83
C TYR A 45 2.41 -0.44 -10.26
N ILE A 46 3.31 -1.02 -11.04
CA ILE A 46 3.40 -0.81 -12.48
C ILE A 46 2.43 -1.78 -13.17
N ALA A 47 1.64 -1.26 -14.10
CA ALA A 47 0.79 -2.02 -14.99
C ALA A 47 1.27 -1.84 -16.45
N ASP A 48 0.83 -2.71 -17.36
CA ASP A 48 1.30 -2.72 -18.75
C ASP A 48 1.13 -1.37 -19.47
N GLN A 49 0.08 -0.61 -19.13
CA GLN A 49 -0.27 0.64 -19.81
C GLN A 49 -0.13 1.89 -18.93
N GLY A 50 0.29 1.74 -17.68
CA GLY A 50 0.36 2.85 -16.75
C GLY A 50 0.77 2.42 -15.35
N ILE A 51 0.52 3.30 -14.40
CA ILE A 51 0.92 3.12 -13.02
C ILE A 51 -0.29 3.32 -12.13
N ASN A 52 -0.41 2.49 -11.11
CA ASN A 52 -1.41 2.62 -10.07
C ASN A 52 -0.74 3.08 -8.77
N ARG A 53 -1.25 4.14 -8.19
CA ARG A 53 -0.90 4.63 -6.86
C ARG A 53 -2.06 4.36 -5.93
N LEU A 54 -1.79 3.75 -4.79
CA LEU A 54 -2.78 3.28 -3.85
C LEU A 54 -2.60 3.98 -2.50
N TRP A 55 -3.72 4.39 -1.91
CA TRP A 55 -3.78 4.82 -0.52
C TRP A 55 -4.88 4.06 0.18
N ARG A 56 -4.56 3.51 1.34
CA ARG A 56 -5.47 2.68 2.11
C ARG A 56 -5.48 3.13 3.56
N GLN A 57 -6.67 3.24 4.12
CA GLN A 57 -6.93 3.48 5.53
C GLN A 57 -7.73 2.30 6.07
N ASP A 58 -7.25 1.76 7.19
CA ASP A 58 -7.87 0.70 7.96
C ASP A 58 -8.35 1.22 9.31
N ASP A 59 -9.25 0.47 9.94
CA ASP A 59 -9.62 0.64 11.34
C ASP A 59 -8.59 0.05 12.30
N ASP A 60 -8.87 0.16 13.61
CA ASP A 60 -8.01 -0.35 14.68
C ASP A 60 -7.91 -1.89 14.68
N GLN A 61 -8.80 -2.58 13.95
CA GLN A 61 -8.76 -4.03 13.76
C GLN A 61 -8.08 -4.44 12.44
N ASN A 62 -7.47 -3.49 11.71
CA ASN A 62 -6.83 -3.68 10.41
C ASN A 62 -7.80 -4.15 9.31
N HIS A 63 -9.09 -3.81 9.40
CA HIS A 63 -10.02 -3.95 8.29
C HIS A 63 -10.01 -2.70 7.42
N PRO A 64 -10.10 -2.84 6.08
CA PRO A 64 -10.15 -1.70 5.18
C PRO A 64 -11.38 -0.84 5.48
N GLN A 65 -11.19 0.47 5.53
CA GLN A 65 -12.25 1.48 5.64
C GLN A 65 -12.36 2.25 4.32
N THR A 66 -11.22 2.72 3.80
CA THR A 66 -11.15 3.44 2.52
C THR A 66 -9.93 3.00 1.72
N LEU A 67 -10.12 2.78 0.43
CA LEU A 67 -9.04 2.49 -0.54
C LEU A 67 -9.20 3.42 -1.74
N ILE A 68 -8.16 4.18 -2.07
CA ILE A 68 -8.09 5.03 -3.25
C ILE A 68 -7.07 4.44 -4.21
N ASN A 69 -7.48 4.19 -5.45
CA ASN A 69 -6.60 3.86 -6.56
C ASN A 69 -6.55 5.02 -7.55
N VAL A 70 -5.34 5.50 -7.86
CA VAL A 70 -5.10 6.50 -8.89
C VAL A 70 -4.30 5.86 -10.01
N TYR A 71 -4.97 5.59 -11.13
CA TYR A 71 -4.36 5.11 -12.35
C TYR A 71 -3.91 6.29 -13.22
N SER A 72 -2.65 6.26 -13.62
CA SER A 72 -2.04 7.23 -14.53
C SER A 72 -1.39 6.50 -15.71
N PRO A 73 -1.91 6.65 -16.95
CA PRO A 73 -1.38 5.97 -18.12
C PRO A 73 -0.03 6.56 -18.54
N TYR A 74 0.82 5.75 -19.18
CA TYR A 74 2.11 6.22 -19.71
C TYR A 74 1.96 7.23 -20.85
N ARG A 75 0.85 7.14 -21.58
CA ARG A 75 0.52 8.00 -22.71
C ARG A 75 -0.88 8.57 -22.51
N GLY A 76 -1.06 9.83 -22.88
CA GLY A 76 -2.30 10.56 -22.65
C GLY A 76 -2.27 11.36 -21.35
N LYS A 77 -3.39 12.01 -21.05
CA LYS A 77 -3.55 12.89 -19.86
C LYS A 77 -4.71 12.46 -18.95
N GLN A 78 -5.32 11.31 -19.23
CA GLN A 78 -6.48 10.83 -18.49
C GLN A 78 -6.02 10.16 -17.20
N THR A 79 -6.32 10.76 -16.06
CA THR A 79 -6.15 10.13 -14.75
C THR A 79 -7.48 9.53 -14.32
N VAL A 80 -7.46 8.31 -13.80
CA VAL A 80 -8.65 7.66 -13.26
C VAL A 80 -8.44 7.49 -11.76
N ILE A 81 -9.37 8.02 -10.97
CA ILE A 81 -9.34 7.96 -9.52
C ILE A 81 -10.55 7.14 -9.07
N THR A 82 -10.31 5.99 -8.46
CA THR A 82 -11.38 5.13 -7.93
C THR A 82 -11.25 5.04 -6.42
N ARG A 83 -12.26 5.50 -5.68
CA ARG A 83 -12.40 5.35 -4.24
C ARG A 83 -13.36 4.20 -3.92
N TYR A 84 -12.92 3.30 -3.06
CA TYR A 84 -13.70 2.22 -2.49
C TYR A 84 -13.90 2.52 -0.99
N GLU A 85 -15.13 2.43 -0.51
CA GLU A 85 -15.47 2.60 0.90
C GLU A 85 -16.06 1.30 1.44
N TYR A 86 -15.62 0.92 2.63
CA TYR A 86 -16.00 -0.32 3.29
C TYR A 86 -16.70 0.02 4.61
N GLN A 87 -17.73 -0.74 4.95
CA GLN A 87 -18.48 -0.64 6.20
C GLN A 87 -18.69 -2.06 6.72
N ASP A 88 -18.40 -2.28 8.00
CA ASP A 88 -18.45 -3.62 8.62
C ASP A 88 -17.69 -4.68 7.81
N ASN A 89 -16.53 -4.30 7.26
CA ASN A 89 -15.71 -5.14 6.38
C ASN A 89 -16.37 -5.57 5.05
N HIS A 90 -17.45 -4.90 4.64
CA HIS A 90 -18.13 -5.10 3.36
C HIS A 90 -18.00 -3.86 2.46
N LEU A 91 -17.85 -4.07 1.15
CA LEU A 91 -17.81 -2.98 0.18
C LEU A 91 -19.16 -2.25 0.15
N SER A 92 -19.17 -0.97 0.49
CA SER A 92 -20.39 -0.15 0.60
C SER A 92 -20.53 0.85 -0.55
N GLN A 93 -19.41 1.35 -1.10
CA GLN A 93 -19.43 2.32 -2.19
C GLN A 93 -18.19 2.21 -3.08
N ILE A 94 -18.41 2.45 -4.37
CA ILE A 94 -17.39 2.70 -5.38
C ILE A 94 -17.68 4.05 -6.01
N ARG A 95 -16.68 4.93 -6.07
CA ARG A 95 -16.72 6.19 -6.80
C ARG A 95 -15.52 6.31 -7.71
N GLU A 96 -15.76 6.33 -9.02
CA GLU A 96 -14.71 6.55 -10.02
C GLU A 96 -14.88 7.93 -10.63
N THR A 97 -13.77 8.67 -10.76
CA THR A 97 -13.69 9.92 -11.50
C THR A 97 -12.60 9.78 -12.55
N ARG A 98 -12.97 10.07 -13.80
CA ARG A 98 -12.07 10.06 -14.95
C ARG A 98 -11.90 11.49 -15.41
N ASP A 99 -10.67 11.98 -15.38
CA ASP A 99 -10.34 13.32 -15.87
C ASP A 99 -9.99 13.29 -17.36
N GLY A 100 -10.16 14.43 -18.04
CA GLY A 100 -9.78 14.61 -19.44
C GLY A 100 -10.97 14.87 -20.38
N PRO A 101 -10.79 14.69 -21.70
CA PRO A 101 -11.83 14.97 -22.70
C PRO A 101 -13.11 14.16 -22.49
N ASP A 102 -12.98 12.90 -22.08
CA ASP A 102 -14.09 12.00 -21.78
C ASP A 102 -14.37 11.96 -20.27
N ALA A 103 -14.47 13.14 -19.67
CA ALA A 103 -14.67 13.26 -18.24
C ALA A 103 -15.98 12.59 -17.83
N GLU A 104 -15.88 11.65 -16.90
CA GLU A 104 -17.03 10.93 -16.37
C GLU A 104 -16.86 10.69 -14.86
N THR A 105 -17.99 10.49 -14.20
CA THR A 105 -18.02 10.05 -12.81
C THR A 105 -19.00 8.90 -12.67
N VAL A 106 -18.55 7.83 -12.04
CA VAL A 106 -19.39 6.69 -11.68
C VAL A 106 -19.53 6.64 -10.17
N GLN A 107 -20.76 6.39 -9.70
CA GLN A 107 -21.05 6.08 -8.31
C GLN A 107 -21.91 4.83 -8.25
N LEU A 108 -21.45 3.84 -7.49
CA LEU A 108 -22.15 2.60 -7.18
C LEU A 108 -22.18 2.45 -5.66
N ARG A 109 -23.36 2.30 -5.07
CA ARG A 109 -23.53 1.95 -3.65
C ARG A 109 -24.15 0.58 -3.54
N LEU A 110 -23.66 -0.17 -2.57
CA LEU A 110 -24.09 -1.52 -2.26
C LEU A 110 -24.71 -1.52 -0.86
N ASP A 111 -25.67 -2.40 -0.63
CA ASP A 111 -26.12 -2.73 0.72
C ASP A 111 -25.21 -3.78 1.37
N GLN A 112 -25.56 -4.22 2.58
CA GLN A 112 -24.79 -5.21 3.34
C GLN A 112 -24.76 -6.60 2.68
N GLN A 113 -25.71 -6.90 1.78
CA GLN A 113 -25.74 -8.15 1.01
C GLN A 113 -24.88 -8.06 -0.26
N GLY A 114 -24.39 -6.86 -0.59
CA GLY A 114 -23.65 -6.58 -1.82
C GLY A 114 -24.56 -6.31 -3.02
N ASP A 115 -25.86 -6.09 -2.78
CA ASP A 115 -26.83 -5.72 -3.81
C ASP A 115 -26.83 -4.22 -4.05
N VAL A 116 -27.17 -3.81 -5.28
CA VAL A 116 -27.08 -2.40 -5.68
C VAL A 116 -28.21 -1.59 -5.05
N SER A 117 -27.83 -0.67 -4.15
CA SER A 117 -28.76 0.28 -3.53
C SER A 117 -28.82 1.62 -4.28
N PHE A 118 -27.76 1.98 -5.01
CA PHE A 118 -27.71 3.15 -5.88
C PHE A 118 -26.68 2.98 -6.99
N MET A 119 -26.98 3.49 -8.18
CA MET A 119 -26.02 3.54 -9.29
C MET A 119 -26.25 4.76 -10.18
N GLN A 120 -25.15 5.36 -10.64
CA GLN A 120 -25.18 6.43 -11.63
C GLN A 120 -23.83 6.50 -12.36
N ARG A 121 -23.87 6.59 -13.69
CA ARG A 121 -22.78 7.15 -14.49
C ARG A 121 -23.19 8.54 -14.95
N GLN A 122 -22.30 9.51 -14.78
CA GLN A 122 -22.49 10.89 -15.21
C GLN A 122 -21.38 11.28 -16.18
N HIS A 123 -21.77 11.82 -17.32
CA HIS A 123 -20.88 12.35 -18.37
C HIS A 123 -21.45 13.71 -18.85
N ALA A 124 -20.77 14.40 -19.76
CA ALA A 124 -21.17 15.76 -20.19
C ALA A 124 -22.61 15.84 -20.76
N SER A 125 -23.02 14.85 -21.55
CA SER A 125 -24.36 14.74 -22.15
C SER A 125 -25.47 14.25 -21.21
N GLY A 126 -25.18 13.84 -19.97
CA GLY A 126 -26.24 13.44 -19.04
C GLY A 126 -25.85 12.40 -18.01
N ARG A 127 -26.89 11.76 -17.46
CA ARG A 127 -26.79 10.71 -16.44
C ARG A 127 -27.46 9.45 -16.95
N GLU A 128 -26.84 8.31 -16.70
CA GLU A 128 -27.36 7.00 -17.06
C GLU A 128 -27.14 5.99 -15.93
N LYS A 129 -27.88 4.88 -16.00
CA LYS A 129 -27.67 3.73 -15.13
C LYS A 129 -26.48 2.91 -15.63
N LEU A 130 -25.82 2.21 -14.72
CA LEU A 130 -24.81 1.21 -15.07
C LEU A 130 -25.49 -0.03 -15.63
N SER A 131 -24.83 -0.69 -16.58
CA SER A 131 -25.24 -2.02 -17.04
C SER A 131 -24.92 -3.09 -15.99
N ALA A 132 -25.56 -4.27 -16.09
CA ALA A 132 -25.25 -5.40 -15.22
C ALA A 132 -23.77 -5.80 -15.31
N ASP A 133 -23.21 -5.82 -16.53
CA ASP A 133 -21.81 -6.13 -16.76
C ASP A 133 -20.87 -5.07 -16.15
N ASP A 134 -21.24 -3.78 -16.23
CA ASP A 134 -20.48 -2.72 -15.57
C ASP A 134 -20.47 -2.90 -14.05
N ILE A 135 -21.61 -3.23 -13.45
CA ILE A 135 -21.73 -3.46 -12.00
C ILE A 135 -20.79 -4.61 -11.58
N GLU A 136 -20.84 -5.74 -12.27
CA GLU A 136 -19.99 -6.89 -11.94
C GLU A 136 -18.52 -6.61 -12.20
N ARG A 137 -18.17 -5.86 -13.25
CA ARG A 137 -16.80 -5.41 -13.50
C ARG A 137 -16.29 -4.56 -12.34
N TYR A 138 -17.07 -3.58 -11.87
CA TYR A 138 -16.66 -2.72 -10.76
C TYR A 138 -16.50 -3.50 -9.45
N LYS A 139 -17.41 -4.43 -9.15
CA LYS A 139 -17.28 -5.34 -8.00
C LYS A 139 -16.02 -6.20 -8.08
N TYR A 140 -15.74 -6.75 -9.26
CA TYR A 140 -14.52 -7.53 -9.50
C TYR A 140 -13.26 -6.69 -9.30
N GLN A 141 -13.21 -5.49 -9.87
CA GLN A 141 -12.09 -4.57 -9.73
C GLN A 141 -11.86 -4.18 -8.26
N ALA A 142 -12.93 -3.90 -7.50
CA ALA A 142 -12.83 -3.60 -6.08
C ALA A 142 -12.15 -4.74 -5.30
N ARG A 143 -12.57 -6.00 -5.53
CA ARG A 143 -11.95 -7.18 -4.91
C ARG A 143 -10.49 -7.34 -5.31
N ALA A 144 -10.18 -7.24 -6.60
CA ALA A 144 -8.81 -7.41 -7.10
C ALA A 144 -7.85 -6.34 -6.55
N VAL A 145 -8.30 -5.08 -6.48
CA VAL A 145 -7.48 -3.98 -5.93
C VAL A 145 -7.30 -4.13 -4.42
N LEU A 146 -8.33 -4.59 -3.69
CA LEU A 146 -8.19 -4.89 -2.27
C LEU A 146 -7.16 -6.00 -2.01
N GLU A 147 -7.26 -7.13 -2.71
CA GLU A 147 -6.33 -8.25 -2.60
C GLU A 147 -4.89 -7.85 -2.95
N LEU A 148 -4.72 -7.07 -4.01
CA LEU A 148 -3.41 -6.54 -4.38
C LEU A 148 -2.88 -5.58 -3.31
N SER A 149 -3.73 -4.75 -2.71
CA SER A 149 -3.32 -3.86 -1.62
C SER A 149 -2.79 -4.64 -0.40
N GLU A 150 -3.41 -5.78 -0.07
CA GLU A 150 -2.91 -6.68 0.98
C GLU A 150 -1.54 -7.23 0.64
N THR A 151 -1.36 -7.68 -0.61
CA THR A 151 -0.10 -8.24 -1.08
C THR A 151 1.03 -7.21 -1.03
N LEU A 152 0.75 -5.97 -1.48
CA LEU A 152 1.72 -4.87 -1.44
C LEU A 152 2.09 -4.50 -0.01
N ARG A 153 1.12 -4.52 0.91
CA ARG A 153 1.34 -4.26 2.33
C ARG A 153 2.19 -5.34 2.98
N ALA A 154 1.91 -6.61 2.70
CA ALA A 154 2.72 -7.74 3.16
C ALA A 154 4.16 -7.69 2.63
N GLY A 155 4.34 -7.24 1.38
CA GLY A 155 5.64 -7.01 0.76
C GLY A 155 6.33 -5.70 1.16
N GLN A 156 5.76 -4.92 2.08
CA GLN A 156 6.29 -3.62 2.52
C GLN A 156 6.55 -2.64 1.36
N VAL A 157 5.74 -2.70 0.31
CA VAL A 157 5.83 -1.81 -0.85
C VAL A 157 5.24 -0.45 -0.48
N THR A 158 6.11 0.54 -0.37
CA THR A 158 5.76 1.91 0.01
C THR A 158 5.84 2.83 -1.20
N LEU A 159 4.74 3.55 -1.47
CA LEU A 159 4.74 4.66 -2.40
C LEU A 159 5.29 5.89 -1.71
N MET A 160 6.34 6.45 -2.30
CA MET A 160 6.95 7.69 -1.90
C MET A 160 6.74 8.74 -2.98
N GLN A 161 6.48 9.97 -2.57
CA GLN A 161 6.36 11.10 -3.48
C GLN A 161 7.25 12.24 -3.00
N GLY A 162 7.69 13.09 -3.94
CA GLY A 162 8.60 14.17 -3.63
C GLY A 162 8.83 15.13 -4.78
N ARG A 163 9.79 16.03 -4.57
CA ARG A 163 10.21 17.06 -5.51
C ARG A 163 11.67 16.87 -5.82
N TRP A 164 12.02 17.00 -7.08
CA TRP A 164 13.39 17.17 -7.54
C TRP A 164 13.67 18.65 -7.70
N ASN A 165 14.78 19.10 -7.14
CA ASN A 165 15.32 20.44 -7.36
C ASN A 165 16.84 20.37 -7.38
N GLN A 166 17.45 20.68 -8.53
CA GLN A 166 18.91 20.81 -8.64
C GLN A 166 19.71 19.59 -8.14
N GLY A 167 19.26 18.39 -8.49
CA GLY A 167 19.92 17.14 -8.06
C GLY A 167 19.52 16.64 -6.68
N VAL A 168 18.72 17.41 -5.94
CA VAL A 168 18.25 17.04 -4.60
C VAL A 168 16.80 16.57 -4.67
N ILE A 169 16.50 15.44 -4.01
CA ILE A 169 15.14 14.95 -3.85
C ILE A 169 14.65 15.27 -2.44
N THR A 170 13.54 16.00 -2.36
CA THR A 170 12.85 16.30 -1.11
C THR A 170 11.50 15.58 -1.11
N ALA A 171 11.31 14.62 -0.21
CA ALA A 171 10.05 13.91 -0.04
C ALA A 171 8.93 14.87 0.38
N CYS A 172 7.67 14.47 0.20
CA CYS A 172 6.52 15.33 0.48
C CYS A 172 6.38 15.74 1.96
N ASN A 173 7.01 15.01 2.87
CA ASN A 173 7.14 15.35 4.29
C ASN A 173 8.24 16.41 4.58
N GLY A 174 9.00 16.85 3.57
CA GLY A 174 10.08 17.83 3.70
C GLY A 174 11.47 17.23 3.90
N GLU A 175 11.59 15.91 4.05
CA GLU A 175 12.87 15.23 4.25
C GLU A 175 13.68 15.17 2.95
N THR A 176 14.98 15.43 3.03
CA THR A 176 15.88 15.19 1.90
C THR A 176 16.27 13.72 1.85
N VAL A 177 16.01 13.08 0.72
CA VAL A 177 16.20 11.64 0.52
C VAL A 177 17.09 11.37 -0.68
N SER A 178 17.76 10.21 -0.68
CA SER A 178 18.61 9.77 -1.80
C SER A 178 18.24 8.34 -2.21
N PRO A 179 17.05 8.14 -2.81
CA PRO A 179 16.60 6.84 -3.29
C PRO A 179 17.57 6.26 -4.32
N ARG A 180 17.88 4.96 -4.21
CA ARG A 180 18.78 4.27 -5.13
C ARG A 180 18.01 3.73 -6.34
N PHE A 181 17.75 4.60 -7.30
CA PHE A 181 17.13 4.18 -8.57
C PHE A 181 18.07 3.33 -9.44
N GLY A 182 17.50 2.51 -10.32
CA GLY A 182 18.24 1.80 -11.36
C GLY A 182 18.93 2.76 -12.35
N ALA A 183 20.00 2.28 -13.00
CA ALA A 183 20.85 3.09 -13.88
C ALA A 183 20.05 3.79 -15.01
N TYR A 184 19.10 3.06 -15.62
CA TYR A 184 18.24 3.63 -16.66
C TYR A 184 17.40 4.81 -16.12
N SER A 185 16.74 4.62 -14.97
CA SER A 185 15.89 5.63 -14.33
C SER A 185 16.68 6.87 -13.91
N GLN A 186 17.94 6.71 -13.46
CA GLN A 186 18.83 7.84 -13.16
C GLN A 186 19.16 8.66 -14.41
N VAL A 187 19.57 8.00 -15.51
CA VAL A 187 19.88 8.67 -16.78
C VAL A 187 18.66 9.39 -17.34
N TRP A 188 17.50 8.73 -17.30
CA TRP A 188 16.25 9.31 -17.78
C TRP A 188 15.80 10.50 -16.92
N LEU A 189 15.89 10.41 -15.59
CA LEU A 189 15.57 11.51 -14.68
C LEU A 189 16.47 12.73 -14.92
N ALA A 190 17.78 12.55 -15.04
CA ALA A 190 18.71 13.65 -15.34
C ALA A 190 18.39 14.32 -16.69
N LYS A 191 18.08 13.51 -17.72
CA LYS A 191 17.65 14.02 -19.03
C LYS A 191 16.33 14.77 -18.95
N ARG A 192 15.38 14.33 -18.12
CA ARG A 192 14.10 15.01 -17.91
C ARG A 192 14.28 16.33 -17.15
N ALA A 193 15.10 16.34 -16.10
CA ALA A 193 15.38 17.51 -15.27
C ALA A 193 16.00 18.66 -16.07
N SER A 194 17.01 18.37 -16.89
CA SER A 194 17.65 19.35 -17.79
C SER A 194 16.67 20.05 -18.75
N ARG A 195 15.53 19.43 -19.09
CA ARG A 195 14.52 19.99 -19.99
C ARG A 195 13.40 20.75 -19.26
N ALA A 196 13.33 20.65 -17.94
CA ALA A 196 12.24 21.14 -17.12
C ALA A 196 12.68 22.22 -16.12
N ASN A 197 13.75 22.96 -16.43
CA ASN A 197 14.37 23.93 -15.51
C ASN A 197 14.67 23.35 -14.12
N ASP A 198 15.00 22.05 -14.08
CA ASP A 198 15.41 21.33 -12.88
C ASP A 198 14.36 21.28 -11.75
N ARG A 199 13.07 21.46 -12.07
CA ARG A 199 11.95 21.37 -11.13
C ARG A 199 10.95 20.32 -11.59
N LEU A 200 10.86 19.23 -10.85
CA LEU A 200 9.99 18.10 -11.18
C LEU A 200 9.31 17.54 -9.94
N GLY A 201 8.09 17.05 -10.08
CA GLY A 201 7.49 16.11 -9.13
C GLY A 201 7.92 14.69 -9.43
N LEU A 202 8.17 13.91 -8.39
CA LEU A 202 8.58 12.51 -8.45
C LEU A 202 7.62 11.62 -7.67
N ALA A 203 7.37 10.42 -8.17
CA ALA A 203 6.79 9.32 -7.40
C ALA A 203 7.61 8.05 -7.64
N TRP A 204 7.85 7.26 -6.59
CA TRP A 204 8.62 6.03 -6.65
C TRP A 204 8.12 4.99 -5.65
N LEU A 205 8.39 3.72 -5.91
CA LEU A 205 8.15 2.64 -4.96
C LEU A 205 9.44 2.31 -4.22
N SER A 206 9.33 2.05 -2.93
CA SER A 206 10.39 1.53 -2.08
C SER A 206 9.91 0.22 -1.46
N ALA A 207 10.70 -0.83 -1.60
CA ALA A 207 10.45 -2.15 -1.01
C ALA A 207 11.78 -2.76 -0.56
N PRO A 208 11.78 -3.83 0.27
CA PRO A 208 13.01 -4.53 0.67
C PRO A 208 13.88 -4.97 -0.52
N GLU A 209 13.26 -5.27 -1.66
CA GLU A 209 13.93 -5.72 -2.89
C GLU A 209 14.59 -4.57 -3.67
N GLY A 210 14.18 -3.31 -3.43
CA GLY A 210 14.77 -2.16 -4.10
C GLY A 210 13.83 -0.97 -4.28
N THR A 211 14.25 -0.05 -5.14
CA THR A 211 13.56 1.22 -5.38
C THR A 211 13.33 1.42 -6.88
N GLU A 212 12.08 1.68 -7.27
CA GLU A 212 11.68 1.84 -8.66
C GLU A 212 11.02 3.21 -8.90
N LEU A 213 11.51 3.95 -9.91
CA LEU A 213 10.99 5.27 -10.25
C LEU A 213 9.71 5.10 -11.07
N LEU A 214 8.58 5.61 -10.57
CA LEU A 214 7.29 5.46 -11.22
C LEU A 214 6.99 6.62 -12.16
N LEU A 215 6.91 7.82 -11.62
CA LEU A 215 6.43 9.01 -12.34
C LEU A 215 7.39 10.17 -12.16
N VAL A 216 7.57 10.93 -13.24
CA VAL A 216 8.26 12.21 -13.24
C VAL A 216 7.47 13.18 -14.08
N ALA A 217 7.07 14.29 -13.47
CA ALA A 217 6.14 15.22 -14.08
C ALA A 217 6.53 16.67 -13.73
N ASN A 218 5.96 17.63 -14.44
CA ASN A 218 6.19 19.05 -14.16
C ASN A 218 5.22 19.56 -13.06
N GLU A 219 4.34 18.68 -12.60
CA GLU A 219 3.35 18.87 -11.57
C GLU A 219 3.91 18.48 -10.19
N ASP A 220 3.40 19.12 -9.14
CA ASP A 220 3.75 18.81 -7.76
C ASP A 220 2.81 17.74 -7.17
N PHE A 221 3.26 16.48 -7.15
CA PHE A 221 2.48 15.38 -6.59
C PHE A 221 2.17 15.54 -5.10
N CYS A 222 3.00 16.27 -4.35
CA CYS A 222 2.79 16.47 -2.92
C CYS A 222 1.54 17.29 -2.59
N ARG A 223 1.01 18.05 -3.55
CA ARG A 223 -0.23 18.81 -3.38
C ARG A 223 -1.48 17.92 -3.33
N TRP A 224 -1.39 16.72 -3.91
CA TRP A 224 -2.52 15.83 -4.12
C TRP A 224 -2.38 14.52 -3.35
N GLU A 225 -1.31 14.36 -2.57
CA GLU A 225 -1.07 13.21 -1.73
C GLU A 225 -2.09 13.18 -0.57
N PRO A 226 -2.97 12.16 -0.51
CA PRO A 226 -3.84 11.97 0.63
C PRO A 226 -3.03 11.76 1.91
N LYS A 227 -3.57 12.24 3.03
CA LYS A 227 -2.91 12.16 4.34
C LYS A 227 -3.66 11.17 5.24
N PRO A 228 -2.98 10.55 6.23
CA PRO A 228 -3.64 9.72 7.23
C PRO A 228 -4.84 10.45 7.85
N GLY A 229 -5.97 9.74 7.97
CA GLY A 229 -7.23 10.31 8.46
C GLY A 229 -7.97 11.26 7.49
N ASN A 230 -7.46 11.49 6.28
CA ASN A 230 -8.06 12.36 5.26
C ASN A 230 -8.10 11.67 3.87
N LEU A 231 -8.61 10.43 3.81
CA LEU A 231 -8.91 9.72 2.56
C LEU A 231 -10.33 9.99 2.06
#